data_AF-A0A1I8CM74-F1
#
_entry.id   AF-A0A1I8CM74-F1
#
_cell.length_a   1.000
_cell.length_b   1.000
_cell.length_c   1.000
_cell.angle_alpha   90.00
_cell.angle_beta   90.00
_cell.angle_gamma   90.00
#
_symmetry.space_group_name_H-M   'P 1'
#
loop_
_entity.id
_entity.type
_entity.pdbx_description
1 polymer ?
#
loop_
_entity_poly.entity_id
_entity_poly.type
_entity_poly.pdbx_seq_one_letter_code
_entity_poly.pdbx_strand_id
1 'polypeptide(L)'
;MKNLATYSLSLERETGVINGDYSDDVIFLRQLILDGQFDNALDFIEPLRELDEFNFRLFRFQITKFKYYELLCIKQEPGVYQDNEFTVMEIVEALKDLEHIAPNVEDYKHLCALLTLPKLSDHDDFKNWNPSSARVECFNKILPLVEPYLPKAPISGKKNEHRDEVALNNRLIQLLVKGCFYENCVDFCQSQALGEPKDIDHSTMSSKLLQQKPPLCGNDLSLISWLEGKQQKII
;
A
#
# COMPACT_ATOMS: atom_id res chain seq x y z
N MET A 1 13.18 -3.34 -1.41
CA MET A 1 11.76 -3.09 -1.05
C MET A 1 11.49 -1.68 -0.50
N LYS A 2 12.44 -0.99 0.14
CA LYS A 2 12.23 0.30 0.84
C LYS A 2 11.69 1.48 -0.01
N ASN A 3 11.81 1.44 -1.34
CA ASN A 3 11.41 2.56 -2.23
C ASN A 3 10.11 2.32 -3.02
N LEU A 4 9.48 1.14 -2.91
CA LEU A 4 8.34 0.80 -3.78
C LEU A 4 7.12 1.69 -3.51
N ALA A 5 6.87 2.03 -2.24
CA ALA A 5 5.81 2.95 -1.83
C ALA A 5 6.03 4.36 -2.41
N THR A 6 7.28 4.84 -2.42
CA THR A 6 7.66 6.14 -2.97
C THR A 6 7.42 6.20 -4.48
N TYR A 7 7.86 5.18 -5.23
CA TYR A 7 7.62 5.12 -6.67
C TYR A 7 6.14 5.01 -7.03
N SER A 8 5.37 4.23 -6.25
CA SER A 8 3.92 4.14 -6.43
C SER A 8 3.26 5.51 -6.27
N LEU A 9 3.63 6.27 -5.23
CA LEU A 9 3.10 7.60 -4.99
C LEU A 9 3.46 8.59 -6.11
N SER A 10 4.70 8.56 -6.58
CA SER A 10 5.14 9.40 -7.69
C SER A 10 4.33 9.14 -8.96
N LEU A 11 4.09 7.86 -9.29
CA LEU A 11 3.27 7.48 -10.44
C LEU A 11 1.82 7.96 -10.29
N GLU A 12 1.22 7.80 -9.11
CA GLU A 12 -0.13 8.29 -8.85
C GLU A 12 -0.23 9.81 -9.05
N ARG A 13 0.77 10.58 -8.61
CA ARG A 13 0.81 12.04 -8.79
C ARG A 13 0.98 12.46 -10.25
N GLU A 14 1.87 11.79 -10.98
CA GLU A 14 2.16 12.12 -12.37
C GLU A 14 1.01 11.75 -13.30
N THR A 15 0.34 10.62 -13.03
CA THR A 15 -0.73 10.10 -13.88
C THR A 15 -2.12 10.58 -13.45
N GLY A 16 -2.28 10.98 -12.19
CA GLY A 16 -3.59 11.23 -11.58
C GLY A 16 -4.42 9.96 -11.38
N VAL A 17 -3.82 8.76 -11.57
CA VAL A 17 -4.51 7.47 -11.47
C VAL A 17 -4.16 6.83 -10.14
N ILE A 18 -5.17 6.61 -9.29
CA ILE A 18 -5.03 5.94 -8.00
C ILE A 18 -5.63 4.54 -8.12
N ASN A 19 -4.90 3.53 -7.65
CA ASN A 19 -5.40 2.17 -7.56
C ASN A 19 -6.23 1.98 -6.29
N GLY A 20 -7.49 2.41 -6.32
CA GLY A 20 -8.43 2.30 -5.21
C GLY A 20 -9.74 3.04 -5.50
N ASP A 21 -10.83 2.53 -4.96
CA ASP A 21 -12.17 3.11 -5.14
C ASP A 21 -12.51 3.99 -3.93
N TYR A 22 -11.91 5.18 -3.90
CA TYR A 22 -12.02 6.16 -2.81
C TYR A 22 -12.88 7.36 -3.22
N SER A 23 -13.54 8.01 -2.24
CA SER A 23 -14.15 9.32 -2.45
C SER A 23 -13.08 10.41 -2.57
N ASP A 24 -13.44 11.56 -3.16
CA ASP A 24 -12.52 12.70 -3.30
C ASP A 24 -11.99 13.18 -1.93
N ASP A 25 -12.84 13.14 -0.89
CA ASP A 25 -12.45 13.50 0.49
C ASP A 25 -11.45 12.49 1.08
N VAL A 26 -11.63 11.19 0.84
CA VAL A 26 -10.66 10.17 1.26
C VAL A 26 -9.34 10.32 0.50
N ILE A 27 -9.38 10.65 -0.80
CA ILE A 27 -8.18 10.93 -1.59
C ILE A 27 -7.45 12.16 -1.05
N PHE A 28 -8.18 13.22 -0.69
CA PHE A 28 -7.60 14.42 -0.11
C PHE A 28 -6.91 14.13 1.23
N LEU A 29 -7.60 13.44 2.15
CA LEU A 29 -7.02 13.00 3.43
C LEU A 29 -5.78 12.13 3.23
N ARG A 30 -5.84 11.19 2.28
CA ARG A 30 -4.70 10.36 1.89
C ARG A 30 -3.52 11.22 1.47
N GLN A 31 -3.75 12.27 0.68
CA GLN A 31 -2.69 13.15 0.20
C GLN A 31 -2.02 13.90 1.36
N LEU A 32 -2.80 14.45 2.30
CA LEU A 32 -2.26 15.11 3.49
C LEU A 32 -1.34 14.18 4.30
N ILE A 33 -1.78 12.94 4.53
CA ILE A 33 -1.00 11.96 5.30
C ILE A 33 0.28 11.56 4.56
N LEU A 34 0.19 11.31 3.25
CA LEU A 34 1.35 10.92 2.44
C LEU A 34 2.36 12.06 2.26
N ASP A 35 1.91 13.31 2.35
CA ASP A 35 2.78 14.50 2.45
C ASP A 35 3.38 14.72 3.84
N GLY A 36 2.92 14.00 4.86
CA GLY A 36 3.35 14.21 6.26
C GLY A 36 2.69 15.43 6.90
N GLN A 37 1.65 15.98 6.29
CA GLN A 37 0.87 17.10 6.82
C GLN A 37 -0.15 16.59 7.85
N PHE A 38 0.33 16.00 8.93
CA PHE A 38 -0.50 15.34 9.94
C PHE A 38 -1.47 16.31 10.64
N ASP A 39 -1.04 17.55 10.91
CA ASP A 39 -1.91 18.54 11.56
C ASP A 39 -3.06 18.98 10.63
N ASN A 40 -2.78 19.22 9.34
CA ASN A 40 -3.82 19.48 8.35
C ASN A 40 -4.80 18.30 8.22
N ALA A 41 -4.31 17.06 8.37
CA ALA A 41 -5.17 15.87 8.35
C ALA A 41 -6.10 15.79 9.58
N LEU A 42 -5.63 16.25 10.76
CA LEU A 42 -6.48 16.39 11.95
C LEU A 42 -7.53 17.47 11.72
N ASP A 43 -7.12 18.65 11.25
CA ASP A 43 -8.02 19.78 10.98
C ASP A 43 -9.11 19.42 9.97
N PHE A 44 -8.76 18.65 8.94
CA PHE A 44 -9.72 18.18 7.94
C PHE A 44 -10.81 17.26 8.52
N ILE A 45 -10.46 16.45 9.52
CA ILE A 45 -11.36 15.48 10.15
C ILE A 45 -12.06 16.03 11.40
N GLU A 46 -11.62 17.17 11.94
CA GLU A 46 -12.25 17.84 13.08
C GLU A 46 -13.78 17.98 12.95
N PRO A 47 -14.37 18.31 11.77
CA PRO A 47 -15.82 18.38 11.62
C PRO A 47 -16.56 17.06 11.93
N LEU A 48 -15.90 15.90 11.78
CA LEU A 48 -16.50 14.60 12.08
C LEU A 48 -16.55 14.29 13.58
N ARG A 49 -15.87 15.09 14.42
CA ARG A 49 -15.82 14.90 15.87
C ARG A 49 -17.19 14.98 16.54
N GLU A 50 -18.12 15.73 15.96
CA GLU A 50 -19.48 15.91 16.49
C GLU A 50 -20.38 14.68 16.24
N LEU A 51 -19.90 13.69 15.47
CA LEU A 51 -20.64 12.46 15.18
C LEU A 51 -20.42 11.43 16.28
N ASP A 52 -21.49 11.03 16.99
CA ASP A 52 -21.43 10.12 18.14
C ASP A 52 -20.82 8.74 17.82
N GLU A 53 -20.99 8.25 16.58
CA GLU A 53 -20.45 6.95 16.15
C GLU A 53 -18.99 7.03 15.69
N PHE A 54 -18.47 8.24 15.43
CA PHE A 54 -17.10 8.41 14.97
C PHE A 54 -16.12 8.37 16.15
N ASN A 55 -15.22 7.39 16.13
CA ASN A 55 -14.17 7.29 17.14
C ASN A 55 -13.02 8.27 16.86
N PHE A 56 -13.30 9.57 17.05
CA PHE A 56 -12.35 10.66 16.85
C PHE A 56 -11.08 10.48 17.68
N ARG A 57 -11.20 9.96 18.92
CA ARG A 57 -10.05 9.71 19.81
C ARG A 57 -9.08 8.72 19.20
N LEU A 58 -9.58 7.62 18.61
CA LEU A 58 -8.75 6.62 17.96
C LEU A 58 -8.11 7.17 16.68
N PHE A 59 -8.86 7.92 15.87
CA PHE A 59 -8.32 8.58 14.69
C PHE A 59 -7.14 9.50 15.05
N ARG A 60 -7.36 10.41 16.01
CA ARG A 60 -6.34 11.34 16.51
C ARG A 60 -5.13 10.60 17.08
N PHE A 61 -5.35 9.53 17.85
CA PHE A 61 -4.26 8.70 18.36
C PHE A 61 -3.40 8.11 17.24
N GLN A 62 -4.00 7.55 16.18
CA GLN A 62 -3.23 7.01 15.06
C GLN A 62 -2.42 8.11 14.37
N ILE A 63 -3.04 9.24 14.02
CA ILE A 63 -2.34 10.34 13.34
C ILE A 63 -1.18 10.87 14.19
N THR A 64 -1.41 11.22 15.46
CA THR A 64 -0.36 11.73 16.35
C THR A 64 0.74 10.70 16.60
N LYS A 65 0.40 9.40 16.66
CA LYS A 65 1.37 8.31 16.83
C LYS A 65 2.33 8.20 15.65
N PHE A 66 1.82 8.29 14.42
CA PHE A 66 2.68 8.27 13.24
C PHE A 66 3.50 9.55 13.06
N LYS A 67 2.93 10.73 13.39
CA LYS A 67 3.68 11.99 13.49
C LYS A 67 4.86 11.84 14.47
N TYR A 68 4.61 11.27 15.65
CA TYR A 68 5.64 11.01 16.65
C TYR A 68 6.76 10.08 16.14
N TYR A 69 6.41 8.98 15.46
CA TYR A 69 7.42 8.10 14.85
C TYR A 69 8.27 8.79 13.80
N GLU A 70 7.67 9.67 13.00
CA GLU A 70 8.40 10.44 12.00
C GLU A 70 9.37 11.44 12.65
N LEU A 71 8.92 12.17 13.68
CA LEU A 71 9.77 13.08 14.43
C LEU A 71 10.95 12.37 15.11
N LEU A 72 10.72 11.17 15.68
CA LEU A 72 11.80 10.34 16.23
C LEU A 72 12.84 9.94 15.17
N CYS A 73 12.38 9.62 13.97
CA CYS A 73 13.27 9.28 12.85
C CYS A 73 14.10 10.49 12.42
N ILE A 74 13.46 11.66 12.26
CA ILE A 74 14.12 12.92 11.87
C ILE A 74 15.22 13.28 12.87
N LYS A 75 14.91 13.28 14.17
CA LYS A 75 15.87 13.55 15.25
C LYS A 75 17.15 12.69 15.18
N GLN A 76 17.03 11.47 14.66
CA GLN A 76 18.14 10.51 14.57
C GLN A 76 18.96 10.64 13.27
N GLU A 77 18.49 11.39 12.27
CA GLU A 77 19.26 11.64 11.06
C GLU A 77 20.31 12.74 11.29
N PRO A 78 21.61 12.47 11.05
CA PRO A 78 22.64 13.48 11.19
C PRO A 78 22.58 14.48 10.03
N GLY A 79 21.82 15.57 10.21
CA GLY A 79 21.72 16.68 9.25
C GLY A 79 22.37 17.96 9.76
N VAL A 80 23.21 18.60 8.93
CA VAL A 80 23.96 19.85 9.23
C VAL A 80 23.04 21.08 9.41
N TYR A 81 21.77 20.98 9.01
CA TYR A 81 20.78 22.07 9.03
C TYR A 81 19.50 21.72 9.80
N GLN A 82 19.48 20.67 10.62
CA GLN A 82 18.30 20.35 11.41
C GLN A 82 18.29 21.14 12.71
N ASP A 83 17.21 21.90 12.92
CA ASP A 83 16.88 22.49 14.22
C ASP A 83 16.43 21.38 15.17
N ASN A 84 17.41 20.73 15.76
CA ASN A 84 17.21 19.65 16.71
C ASN A 84 16.46 20.12 17.96
N GLU A 85 16.52 21.41 18.31
CA GLU A 85 15.81 21.95 19.46
C GLU A 85 14.30 22.02 19.19
N PHE A 86 13.91 22.56 18.03
CA PHE A 86 12.52 22.59 17.59
C PHE A 86 11.92 21.17 17.49
N THR A 87 12.65 20.26 16.83
CA THR A 87 12.20 18.86 16.68
C THR A 87 12.01 18.17 18.04
N VAL A 88 12.90 18.42 19.00
CA VAL A 88 12.76 17.87 20.35
C VAL A 88 11.55 18.43 21.07
N MET A 89 11.24 19.72 20.91
CA MET A 89 10.02 20.30 21.47
C MET A 89 8.76 19.63 20.90
N GLU A 90 8.68 19.46 19.59
CA GLU A 90 7.55 18.79 18.93
C GLU A 90 7.39 17.33 19.37
N ILE A 91 8.50 16.61 19.57
CA ILE A 91 8.48 15.23 20.09
C ILE A 91 7.86 15.19 21.49
N VAL A 92 8.26 16.12 22.37
CA VAL A 92 7.75 16.17 23.75
C VAL A 92 6.28 16.56 23.77
N GLU A 93 5.86 17.49 22.92
CA GLU A 93 4.46 17.89 22.78
C GLU A 93 3.60 16.74 22.25
N ALA A 94 4.04 16.07 21.18
CA ALA A 94 3.35 14.91 20.63
C ALA A 94 3.25 13.77 21.66
N LEU A 95 4.31 13.52 22.44
CA LEU A 95 4.29 12.47 23.47
C LEU A 95 3.31 12.81 24.60
N LYS A 96 3.29 14.07 25.07
CA LYS A 96 2.31 14.52 26.09
C LYS A 96 0.88 14.40 25.57
N ASP A 97 0.66 14.74 24.32
CA ASP A 97 -0.66 14.61 23.71
C ASP A 97 -1.10 13.14 23.62
N LEU A 98 -0.18 12.25 23.23
CA LEU A 98 -0.40 10.81 23.18
C LEU A 98 -0.75 10.20 24.53
N GLU A 99 -0.26 10.74 25.65
CA GLU A 99 -0.64 10.30 27.00
C GLU A 99 -2.15 10.40 27.24
N HIS A 100 -2.78 11.47 26.74
CA HIS A 100 -4.20 11.72 26.95
C HIS A 100 -5.10 10.90 26.02
N ILE A 101 -4.64 10.63 24.80
CA ILE A 101 -5.44 9.95 23.76
C ILE A 101 -5.15 8.46 23.60
N ALA A 102 -4.08 7.94 24.21
CA ALA A 102 -3.75 6.52 24.13
C ALA A 102 -4.93 5.64 24.60
N PRO A 103 -5.28 4.59 23.85
CA PRO A 103 -6.35 3.68 24.24
C PRO A 103 -5.96 2.88 25.50
N ASN A 104 -4.68 2.48 25.61
CA ASN A 104 -4.16 1.67 26.71
C ASN A 104 -2.89 2.28 27.31
N VAL A 105 -2.65 1.98 28.59
CA VAL A 105 -1.43 2.41 29.31
C VAL A 105 -0.17 1.78 28.71
N GLU A 106 -0.25 0.53 28.24
CA GLU A 106 0.88 -0.17 27.62
C GLU A 106 1.31 0.46 26.30
N ASP A 107 0.36 0.98 25.51
CA ASP A 107 0.67 1.72 24.28
C ASP A 107 1.49 2.97 24.58
N TYR A 108 1.13 3.72 25.63
CA TYR A 108 1.88 4.90 26.06
C TYR A 108 3.28 4.55 26.58
N LYS A 109 3.39 3.52 27.43
CA LYS A 109 4.70 3.05 27.93
C LYS A 109 5.62 2.64 26.78
N HIS A 110 5.09 1.96 25.78
CA HIS A 110 5.85 1.60 24.59
C HIS A 110 6.35 2.84 23.84
N LEU A 111 5.51 3.86 23.66
CA LEU A 111 5.92 5.14 23.06
C LEU A 111 7.05 5.82 23.85
N CYS A 112 6.94 5.86 25.17
CA CYS A 112 8.02 6.38 26.02
C CYS A 112 9.32 5.59 25.87
N ALA A 113 9.25 4.26 25.75
CA ALA A 113 10.42 3.41 25.56
C ALA A 113 11.15 3.74 24.24
N LEU A 114 10.40 4.00 23.16
CA LEU A 114 10.98 4.36 21.85
C LEU A 114 11.80 5.66 21.90
N LEU A 115 11.41 6.62 22.75
CA LEU A 115 12.16 7.86 22.95
C LEU A 115 13.59 7.62 23.46
N THR A 116 13.80 6.54 24.21
CA THR A 116 15.08 6.21 24.84
C THR A 116 16.04 5.49 23.89
N LEU A 117 15.56 5.04 22.73
CA LEU A 117 16.37 4.30 21.78
C LEU A 117 17.40 5.20 21.08
N PRO A 118 18.65 4.75 20.91
CA PRO A 118 19.65 5.48 20.15
C PRO A 118 19.33 5.50 18.66
N LYS A 119 18.76 4.41 18.13
CA LYS A 119 18.23 4.32 16.76
C LYS A 119 16.91 3.58 16.78
N LEU A 120 15.93 4.08 16.01
CA LEU A 120 14.61 3.46 15.90
C LEU A 120 14.72 2.06 15.30
N SER A 121 15.62 1.86 14.33
CA SER A 121 15.90 0.57 13.70
C SER A 121 16.42 -0.52 14.64
N ASP A 122 16.83 -0.19 15.87
CA ASP A 122 17.27 -1.17 16.86
C ASP A 122 16.07 -1.94 17.46
N HIS A 123 14.86 -1.41 17.32
CA HIS A 123 13.63 -2.07 17.71
C HIS A 123 13.13 -3.00 16.59
N ASP A 124 12.65 -4.19 16.95
CA ASP A 124 12.24 -5.23 15.98
C ASP A 124 11.15 -4.73 15.01
N ASP A 125 10.16 -3.99 15.52
CA ASP A 125 9.08 -3.41 14.73
C ASP A 125 9.54 -2.40 13.66
N PHE A 126 10.73 -1.80 13.82
CA PHE A 126 11.19 -0.69 13.00
C PHE A 126 12.36 -1.06 12.06
N LYS A 127 12.80 -2.31 12.04
CA LYS A 127 13.96 -2.76 11.25
C LYS A 127 13.85 -2.48 9.75
N ASN A 128 12.63 -2.60 9.20
CA ASN A 128 12.32 -2.35 7.79
C ASN A 128 11.54 -1.06 7.56
N TRP A 129 11.36 -0.26 8.61
CA TRP A 129 10.50 0.92 8.61
C TRP A 129 11.21 2.12 7.97
N ASN A 130 10.42 2.99 7.34
CA ASN A 130 10.83 4.33 6.92
C ASN A 130 9.60 5.27 6.89
N PRO A 131 9.79 6.60 6.94
CA PRO A 131 8.68 7.56 6.95
C PRO A 131 7.67 7.36 5.82
N SER A 132 8.12 7.10 4.58
CA SER A 132 7.22 6.89 3.44
C SER A 132 6.31 5.67 3.62
N SER A 133 6.87 4.53 4.05
CA SER A 133 6.10 3.32 4.32
C SER A 133 5.18 3.48 5.54
N ALA A 134 5.61 4.26 6.53
CA ALA A 134 4.83 4.56 7.73
C ALA A 134 3.59 5.40 7.40
N ARG A 135 3.70 6.40 6.53
CA ARG A 135 2.56 7.21 6.09
C ARG A 135 1.53 6.37 5.34
N VAL A 136 1.97 5.40 4.52
CA VAL A 136 1.06 4.43 3.87
C VAL A 136 0.38 3.54 4.91
N GLU A 137 1.12 3.04 5.90
CA GLU A 137 0.55 2.24 6.99
C GLU A 137 -0.45 3.04 7.83
N CYS A 138 -0.16 4.31 8.10
CA CYS A 138 -1.04 5.24 8.79
C CYS A 138 -2.37 5.38 8.04
N PHE A 139 -2.32 5.65 6.73
CA PHE A 139 -3.52 5.72 5.90
C PHE A 139 -4.33 4.42 5.91
N ASN A 140 -3.68 3.25 5.80
CA ASN A 140 -4.39 1.98 5.84
C ASN A 140 -5.07 1.71 7.20
N LYS A 141 -4.50 2.21 8.30
CA LYS A 141 -5.09 2.08 9.65
C LYS A 141 -6.26 3.03 9.89
N ILE A 142 -6.21 4.24 9.33
CA ILE A 142 -7.26 5.25 9.52
C ILE A 142 -8.41 5.13 8.53
N LEU A 143 -8.17 4.60 7.32
CA LEU A 143 -9.18 4.40 6.27
C LEU A 143 -10.48 3.77 6.78
N PRO A 144 -10.48 2.61 7.47
CA PRO A 144 -11.72 1.99 7.95
C PRO A 144 -12.47 2.83 9.00
N LEU A 145 -11.81 3.80 9.65
CA LEU A 145 -12.43 4.69 10.61
C LEU A 145 -13.21 5.81 9.93
N VAL A 146 -12.72 6.31 8.79
CA VAL A 146 -13.24 7.51 8.11
C VAL A 146 -14.10 7.21 6.89
N GLU A 147 -13.87 6.07 6.23
CA GLU A 147 -14.59 5.67 5.00
C GLU A 147 -16.12 5.71 5.14
N PRO A 148 -16.75 5.28 6.26
CA PRO A 148 -18.20 5.37 6.43
C PRO A 148 -18.75 6.80 6.45
N TYR A 149 -17.91 7.78 6.81
CA TYR A 149 -18.30 9.17 7.04
C TYR A 149 -17.90 10.11 5.91
N LEU A 150 -17.09 9.64 4.96
CA LEU A 150 -16.63 10.39 3.79
C LEU A 150 -17.20 9.77 2.50
N PRO A 151 -18.53 9.86 2.29
CA PRO A 151 -19.20 9.16 1.20
C PRO A 151 -18.76 9.66 -0.16
N LYS A 152 -18.75 8.75 -1.13
CA LYS A 152 -18.56 9.09 -2.54
C LYS A 152 -19.69 10.03 -2.97
N ALA A 153 -19.36 11.15 -3.60
CA ALA A 153 -20.36 12.05 -4.16
C ALA A 153 -21.35 11.25 -5.02
N PRO A 154 -22.67 11.47 -4.90
CA PRO A 154 -23.65 10.77 -5.70
C PRO A 154 -23.36 11.04 -7.17
N ILE A 155 -23.00 10.00 -7.91
CA ILE A 155 -22.69 10.06 -9.33
C ILE A 155 -23.93 10.58 -10.05
N SER A 156 -23.93 11.85 -10.45
CA SER A 156 -24.95 12.34 -11.35
C SER A 156 -24.76 11.64 -12.71
N GLY A 157 -25.69 10.74 -13.03
CA GLY A 157 -26.10 10.42 -14.40
C GLY A 157 -25.16 9.70 -15.36
N LYS A 158 -23.91 9.33 -15.00
CA LYS A 158 -23.08 8.48 -15.86
C LYS A 158 -22.39 7.40 -15.05
N LYS A 159 -22.90 6.16 -15.16
CA LYS A 159 -22.18 4.94 -14.77
C LYS A 159 -20.84 4.92 -15.54
N ASN A 160 -19.78 5.42 -14.93
CA ASN A 160 -18.42 5.13 -15.37
C ASN A 160 -18.12 3.71 -14.89
N GLU A 161 -18.59 2.70 -15.64
CA GLU A 161 -18.35 1.27 -15.37
C GLU A 161 -16.85 0.90 -15.30
N HIS A 162 -15.95 1.85 -15.61
CA HIS A 162 -14.50 1.68 -15.59
C HIS A 162 -13.78 2.23 -14.36
N ARG A 163 -14.43 2.96 -13.44
CA ARG A 163 -13.77 3.45 -12.20
C ARG A 163 -13.73 2.41 -11.08
N ASP A 164 -14.41 1.28 -11.24
CA ASP A 164 -14.63 0.31 -10.17
C ASP A 164 -13.60 -0.83 -10.13
N GLU A 165 -12.67 -0.88 -11.09
CA GLU A 165 -11.70 -1.98 -11.18
C GLU A 165 -10.40 -1.65 -10.44
N VAL A 166 -10.38 -1.96 -9.14
CA VAL A 166 -9.13 -1.97 -8.35
C VAL A 166 -8.28 -3.16 -8.79
N ALA A 167 -7.04 -2.89 -9.22
CA ALA A 167 -6.09 -3.94 -9.57
C ALA A 167 -5.58 -4.63 -8.29
N LEU A 168 -5.97 -5.89 -8.10
CA LEU A 168 -5.60 -6.72 -6.95
C LEU A 168 -4.66 -7.86 -7.34
N ASN A 169 -4.00 -8.46 -6.33
CA ASN A 169 -3.27 -9.74 -6.44
C ASN A 169 -2.12 -9.75 -7.46
N ASN A 170 -1.32 -8.69 -7.55
CA ASN A 170 -0.20 -8.58 -8.51
C ASN A 170 -0.65 -8.74 -9.97
N ARG A 171 -1.81 -8.17 -10.33
CA ARG A 171 -2.40 -8.27 -11.68
C ARG A 171 -1.41 -8.03 -12.82
N LEU A 172 -0.52 -7.05 -12.69
CA LEU A 172 0.54 -6.79 -13.68
C LEU A 172 1.46 -8.01 -13.88
N ILE A 173 1.95 -8.61 -12.79
CA ILE A 173 2.80 -9.80 -12.86
C ILE A 173 2.03 -10.96 -13.48
N GLN A 174 0.75 -11.15 -13.12
CA GLN A 174 -0.08 -12.18 -13.74
C GLN A 174 -0.20 -11.97 -15.26
N LEU A 175 -0.42 -10.73 -15.71
CA LEU A 175 -0.53 -10.40 -17.12
C LEU A 175 0.80 -10.58 -17.86
N LEU A 176 1.92 -10.22 -17.26
CA LEU A 176 3.26 -10.46 -17.82
C LEU A 176 3.55 -11.95 -17.98
N VAL A 177 3.25 -12.76 -16.95
CA VAL A 177 3.42 -14.21 -16.98
C VAL A 177 2.51 -14.81 -18.06
N LYS A 178 1.24 -14.40 -18.15
CA LYS A 178 0.32 -14.83 -19.21
C LYS A 178 0.81 -14.44 -20.61
N GLY A 179 1.32 -13.22 -20.78
CA GLY A 179 1.85 -12.72 -22.05
C GLY A 179 3.04 -13.56 -22.53
N CYS A 180 4.03 -13.76 -21.66
CA CYS A 180 5.19 -14.56 -22.03
C CYS A 180 4.84 -16.05 -22.22
N PHE A 181 3.83 -16.58 -21.52
CA PHE A 181 3.32 -17.93 -21.79
C PHE A 181 2.63 -18.04 -23.16
N TYR A 182 1.87 -17.00 -23.55
CA TYR A 182 1.24 -16.93 -24.85
C TYR A 182 2.28 -16.87 -25.98
N GLU A 183 3.32 -16.05 -25.84
CA GLU A 183 4.44 -15.98 -26.80
C GLU A 183 5.10 -17.35 -27.02
N ASN A 184 5.38 -18.09 -25.93
CA ASN A 184 5.93 -19.44 -26.03
C ASN A 184 4.98 -20.43 -26.74
N CYS A 185 3.66 -20.30 -26.54
CA CYS A 185 2.68 -21.13 -27.25
C CYS A 185 2.66 -20.83 -28.76
N VAL A 186 2.82 -19.56 -29.14
CA VAL A 186 2.90 -19.14 -30.55
C VAL A 186 4.16 -19.72 -31.19
N ASP A 187 5.32 -19.56 -30.56
CA ASP A 187 6.60 -20.09 -31.06
C ASP A 187 6.55 -21.62 -31.22
N PHE A 188 5.94 -22.32 -30.27
CA PHE A 188 5.72 -23.76 -30.36
C PHE A 188 4.80 -24.15 -31.53
N CYS A 189 3.70 -23.44 -31.74
CA CYS A 189 2.80 -23.72 -32.86
C CYS A 189 3.48 -23.47 -34.21
N GLN A 190 4.31 -22.41 -34.30
CA GLN A 190 5.09 -22.10 -35.49
C GLN A 190 6.15 -23.17 -35.76
N SER A 191 6.89 -23.60 -34.74
CA SER A 191 7.93 -24.64 -34.87
C SER A 191 7.34 -25.98 -35.34
N GLN A 192 6.18 -26.36 -34.79
CA GLN A 192 5.41 -27.52 -35.22
C GLN A 192 4.92 -27.42 -36.67
N ALA A 193 4.47 -26.23 -37.10
CA ALA A 193 4.01 -26.01 -38.47
C ALA A 193 5.16 -26.03 -39.50
N LEU A 194 6.35 -25.59 -39.10
CA LEU A 194 7.55 -25.53 -39.95
C LEU A 194 8.32 -26.87 -39.97
N GLY A 195 7.97 -27.83 -39.10
CA GLY A 195 8.65 -29.12 -39.01
C GLY A 195 10.04 -29.05 -38.37
N GLU A 196 10.38 -27.94 -37.71
CA GLU A 196 11.61 -27.76 -36.94
C GLU A 196 11.27 -27.84 -35.44
N PRO A 197 11.33 -29.01 -34.78
CA PRO A 197 11.03 -29.09 -33.37
C PRO A 197 12.12 -28.37 -32.57
N LYS A 198 11.88 -27.11 -32.21
CA LYS A 198 12.60 -26.46 -31.13
C LYS A 198 12.07 -27.05 -29.83
N ASP A 199 12.96 -27.67 -29.05
CA ASP A 199 12.63 -28.04 -27.67
C ASP A 199 12.14 -26.78 -26.94
N ILE A 200 11.00 -26.91 -26.27
CA ILE A 200 10.48 -25.84 -25.42
C ILE A 200 11.52 -25.64 -24.32
N ASP A 201 12.14 -24.45 -24.27
CA ASP A 201 13.09 -24.13 -23.21
C ASP A 201 12.32 -24.00 -21.89
N HIS A 202 12.21 -25.12 -21.18
CA HIS A 202 11.52 -25.23 -19.89
C HIS A 202 12.22 -24.45 -18.78
N SER A 203 13.41 -23.87 -19.04
CA SER A 203 14.17 -23.08 -18.06
C SER A 203 13.58 -21.68 -17.82
N THR A 204 12.75 -21.17 -18.74
CA THR A 204 12.38 -19.75 -18.75
C THR A 204 11.13 -19.41 -17.94
N MET A 205 10.25 -20.36 -17.63
CA MET A 205 9.05 -20.03 -16.85
C MET A 205 8.40 -21.20 -16.10
N SER A 206 8.23 -21.02 -14.78
CA SER A 206 7.54 -21.97 -13.90
C SER A 206 6.04 -21.69 -13.88
N SER A 207 5.23 -22.68 -14.31
CA SER A 207 3.77 -22.66 -14.20
C SER A 207 3.27 -22.54 -12.76
N LYS A 208 4.14 -22.75 -11.77
CA LYS A 208 3.85 -22.52 -10.33
C LYS A 208 3.55 -21.06 -10.00
N LEU A 209 4.02 -20.09 -10.81
CA LEU A 209 3.68 -18.67 -10.62
C LEU A 209 2.22 -18.36 -10.98
N LEU A 210 1.62 -19.12 -11.91
CA LEU A 210 0.20 -19.03 -12.26
C LEU A 210 -0.71 -19.70 -11.21
N GLN A 211 -0.14 -20.51 -10.31
CA GLN A 211 -0.87 -21.20 -9.23
C GLN A 211 -1.12 -20.30 -8.01
N GLN A 212 -0.62 -19.06 -7.98
CA GLN A 212 -1.00 -18.08 -6.96
C GLN A 212 -2.43 -17.57 -7.24
N LYS A 213 -3.38 -18.41 -6.82
CA LYS A 213 -4.84 -18.30 -6.71
C LYS A 213 -5.42 -16.87 -6.80
N PRO A 214 -6.05 -16.50 -7.92
CA PRO A 214 -7.51 -16.33 -7.96
C PRO A 214 -8.17 -17.36 -8.89
N PRO A 215 -9.51 -17.40 -9.05
CA PRO A 215 -10.14 -18.29 -10.02
C PRO A 215 -9.63 -17.91 -11.40
N LEU A 216 -8.87 -18.81 -12.01
CA LEU A 216 -8.48 -18.73 -13.41
C LEU A 216 -9.74 -18.45 -14.23
N CYS A 217 -9.70 -17.42 -15.07
CA CYS A 217 -10.80 -17.11 -15.98
C CYS A 217 -10.99 -18.29 -16.95
N GLY A 218 -12.18 -18.49 -17.51
CA GLY A 218 -12.47 -19.61 -18.42
C GLY A 218 -11.47 -19.75 -19.58
N ASN A 219 -10.89 -18.64 -20.06
CA ASN A 219 -9.83 -18.65 -21.09
C ASN A 219 -8.47 -19.15 -20.57
N ASP A 220 -8.16 -18.95 -19.29
CA ASP A 220 -6.92 -19.43 -18.68
C ASP A 220 -6.98 -20.95 -18.46
N LEU A 221 -8.16 -21.46 -18.09
CA LEU A 221 -8.40 -22.89 -17.91
C LEU A 221 -8.34 -23.67 -19.23
N SER A 222 -8.86 -23.10 -20.32
CA SER A 222 -8.80 -23.74 -21.64
C SER A 222 -7.37 -23.80 -22.19
N LEU A 223 -6.56 -22.77 -21.97
CA LEU A 223 -5.16 -22.72 -22.36
C LEU A 223 -4.29 -23.73 -21.59
N ILE A 224 -4.47 -23.78 -20.26
CA ILE A 224 -3.76 -24.74 -19.39
C ILE A 224 -4.18 -26.17 -19.74
N SER A 225 -5.48 -26.43 -19.92
CA SER A 225 -6.02 -27.74 -20.29
C SER A 225 -5.52 -28.21 -21.67
N TRP A 226 -5.38 -27.29 -22.64
CA TRP A 226 -4.83 -27.61 -23.95
C TRP A 226 -3.36 -28.06 -23.87
N LEU A 227 -2.56 -27.45 -23.00
CA LEU A 227 -1.16 -27.82 -22.80
C LEU A 227 -0.99 -29.13 -22.02
N GLU A 228 -1.78 -29.34 -20.97
CA GLU A 228 -1.81 -30.62 -20.25
C GLU A 228 -2.22 -31.77 -21.19
N GLY A 229 -3.19 -31.54 -22.07
CA GLY A 229 -3.60 -32.51 -23.10
C GLY A 229 -2.53 -32.80 -24.17
N LYS A 230 -1.54 -31.91 -24.34
CA LYS A 230 -0.39 -32.10 -25.24
C LYS A 230 0.79 -32.80 -24.55
N GLN A 231 0.98 -32.62 -23.24
CA GLN A 231 1.96 -33.40 -22.46
C GLN A 231 1.67 -34.91 -22.48
N GLN A 232 0.39 -35.31 -22.49
CA GLN A 232 -0.01 -36.72 -22.53
C GLN A 232 0.20 -37.40 -23.90
N LYS A 233 0.56 -36.66 -24.96
CA LYS A 233 0.82 -37.21 -26.29
C LYS A 233 2.31 -37.47 -26.59
N ILE A 234 3.20 -37.30 -25.59
CA ILE A 234 4.66 -37.47 -25.73
C ILE A 234 5.18 -38.65 -24.88
N ILE A 235 4.31 -39.61 -24.52
CA ILE A 235 4.73 -40.93 -24.00
C ILE A 235 4.27 -42.00 -24.98
#